data_AF-A0A5E7FZM6-F1
#
_entry.id   AF-A0A5E7FZM6-F1
#
_cell.length_a   1.000
_cell.length_b   1.000
_cell.length_c   1.000
_cell.angle_alpha   90.00
_cell.angle_beta   90.00
_cell.angle_gamma   90.00
#
_symmetry.space_group_name_H-M   'P 1'
#
loop_
_entity.id
_entity.type
_entity.pdbx_description
1 polymer ?
#
loop_
_entity_poly.entity_id
_entity_poly.type
_entity_poly.pdbx_seq_one_letter_code
_entity_poly.pdbx_strand_id
1 'polypeptide(L)' 'MTDEFTPSFDEEQQASLLIGTAEKMIEIWNRLSPEKQAALLARFGSEENALAALVTTQLVAPQNPE' A
#
# COMPACT_ATOMS: atom_id res chain seq x y z
N MET A 1 29.55 11.66 27.11
CA MET A 1 28.51 12.25 26.25
C MET A 1 28.30 11.26 25.12
N THR A 2 27.34 10.36 25.28
CA THR A 2 26.89 9.47 24.19
C THR A 2 26.01 10.32 23.30
N ASP A 3 26.57 10.76 22.18
CA ASP A 3 25.82 11.42 21.12
C ASP A 3 24.80 10.42 20.60
N GLU A 4 23.54 10.68 20.92
CA GLU A 4 22.39 9.87 20.57
C GLU A 4 22.23 9.99 19.05
N PHE A 5 22.80 9.03 18.32
CA PHE A 5 22.61 8.88 16.88
C PHE A 5 21.17 8.42 16.63
N THR A 6 20.20 9.29 16.93
CA THR A 6 18.88 9.19 16.36
C THR A 6 19.08 9.56 14.89
N PRO A 7 18.97 8.62 13.93
CA PRO A 7 18.71 9.06 12.57
C PRO A 7 17.46 9.92 12.70
N SER A 8 17.57 11.22 12.37
CA SER A 8 16.42 12.09 12.29
C SER A 8 15.44 11.36 11.39
N PHE A 9 14.41 10.74 11.97
CA PHE A 9 13.33 10.14 11.23
C PHE A 9 12.68 11.36 10.60
N ASP A 10 13.05 11.67 9.37
CA ASP A 10 12.51 12.82 8.65
C ASP A 10 11.02 12.53 8.44
N GLU A 11 10.21 12.92 9.42
CA GLU A 11 8.77 12.72 9.46
C GLU A 11 8.11 13.29 8.20
N GLU A 12 8.70 14.35 7.63
CA GLU A 12 8.28 14.98 6.38
C GLU A 12 8.50 14.07 5.16
N GLN A 13 9.62 13.34 5.13
CA GLN A 13 9.89 12.35 4.08
C GLN A 13 8.98 11.12 4.27
N GLN A 14 8.78 10.68 5.51
CA GLN A 14 7.86 9.56 5.79
C GLN A 14 6.41 9.92 5.47
N ALA A 15 5.94 11.11 5.84
CA ALA A 15 4.62 11.59 5.50
C ALA A 15 4.42 11.64 3.98
N SER A 16 5.40 12.16 3.24
CA SER A 16 5.36 12.21 1.77
C SER A 16 5.32 10.82 1.15
N LEU A 17 6.09 9.86 1.68
CA LEU A 17 6.08 8.47 1.23
C LEU A 17 4.75 7.76 1.57
N LEU A 18 4.20 7.99 2.76
CA LEU A 18 2.93 7.42 3.19
C LEU A 18 1.76 7.96 2.35
N ILE A 19 1.74 9.28 2.09
CA ILE A 19 0.75 9.92 1.23
C ILE A 19 0.86 9.37 -0.20
N GLY A 20 2.06 9.38 -0.79
CA GLY A 20 2.27 8.85 -2.14
C GLY A 20 1.95 7.36 -2.26
N THR A 21 2.13 6.59 -1.18
CA THR A 21 1.73 5.18 -1.14
C THR A 21 0.21 5.05 -1.11
N ALA A 22 -0.48 5.80 -0.25
CA ALA A 22 -1.94 5.80 -0.16
C ALA A 22 -2.60 6.22 -1.47
N GLU A 23 -2.08 7.26 -2.14
CA GLU A 23 -2.53 7.69 -3.47
C GLU A 23 -2.41 6.55 -4.49
N LYS A 24 -1.28 5.82 -4.49
CA LYS A 24 -1.08 4.64 -5.34
C LYS A 24 -2.06 3.51 -5.04
N MET A 25 -2.36 3.27 -3.76
CA MET A 25 -3.36 2.26 -3.37
C MET A 25 -4.74 2.60 -3.93
N ILE A 26 -5.16 3.86 -3.80
CA ILE A 26 -6.43 4.37 -4.30
C ILE A 26 -6.48 4.33 -5.83
N GLU A 27 -5.39 4.65 -6.53
CA GLU A 27 -5.30 4.55 -7.98
C GLU A 27 -5.50 3.10 -8.43
N ILE A 28 -4.79 2.15 -7.80
CA ILE A 28 -4.93 0.72 -8.09
C ILE A 28 -6.38 0.25 -7.85
N TRP A 29 -7.00 0.69 -6.75
CA TRP A 29 -8.39 0.37 -6.43
C TRP A 29 -9.36 0.88 -7.49
N ASN A 30 -9.22 2.13 -7.90
CA ASN A 30 -10.05 2.74 -8.93
C ASN A 30 -9.87 2.11 -10.31
N ARG A 31 -8.70 1.51 -10.59
CA ARG A 31 -8.46 0.75 -11.83
C ARG A 31 -9.08 -0.66 -11.81
N LEU A 32 -9.49 -1.18 -10.66
CA LEU A 32 -10.18 -2.46 -10.57
C LEU A 32 -11.64 -2.32 -11.01
N SER A 33 -12.11 -3.27 -11.81
CA SER A 33 -13.54 -3.40 -12.13
C SER A 33 -14.36 -3.67 -10.85
N PRO A 34 -15.63 -3.22 -10.79
CA PRO A 34 -16.47 -3.38 -9.59
C PRO A 34 -16.64 -4.83 -9.15
N GLU A 35 -16.60 -5.80 -10.07
CA GLU A 35 -16.62 -7.24 -9.75
C GLU A 35 -15.38 -7.68 -8.96
N LYS A 36 -14.20 -7.14 -9.29
CA LYS A 36 -12.95 -7.43 -8.58
C LYS A 36 -12.94 -6.76 -7.21
N GLN A 37 -13.38 -5.50 -7.13
CA GLN A 37 -13.53 -4.82 -5.83
C GLN A 37 -14.50 -5.59 -4.93
N ALA A 38 -15.64 -6.03 -5.45
CA ALA A 38 -16.60 -6.84 -4.69
C ALA A 38 -16.02 -8.20 -4.24
N ALA A 39 -15.25 -8.88 -5.10
CA ALA A 39 -14.58 -10.12 -4.73
C ALA A 39 -13.48 -9.92 -3.67
N LEU A 40 -12.77 -8.79 -3.72
CA LEU A 40 -11.79 -8.38 -2.71
C LEU A 40 -12.48 -8.04 -1.38
N LEU A 41 -13.55 -7.23 -1.40
CA LEU A 41 -14.35 -6.92 -0.21
C LEU A 41 -14.97 -8.18 0.41
N ALA A 42 -15.45 -9.12 -0.41
CA ALA A 42 -15.98 -10.39 0.07
C ALA A 42 -14.91 -11.30 0.72
N ARG A 43 -13.64 -11.16 0.33
CA ARG A 43 -12.53 -11.95 0.88
C ARG A 43 -11.86 -11.30 2.08
N PHE A 44 -11.74 -9.98 2.08
CA PHE A 44 -10.96 -9.23 3.07
C PHE A 44 -11.82 -8.42 4.05
N GLY A 45 -13.12 -8.28 3.79
CA GLY A 45 -14.12 -7.69 4.69
C GLY A 45 -14.12 -6.15 4.74
N SER A 46 -12.98 -5.51 4.50
CA SER A 46 -12.84 -4.06 4.43
C SER A 46 -12.02 -3.62 3.22
N GLU A 47 -12.22 -2.38 2.78
CA GLU A 47 -11.46 -1.78 1.69
C GLU A 47 -9.97 -1.66 2.05
N GLU A 48 -9.64 -1.30 3.28
CA GLU A 48 -8.26 -1.22 3.78
C GLU A 48 -7.55 -2.58 3.74
N ASN A 49 -8.23 -3.67 4.15
CA ASN A 49 -7.64 -5.01 4.09
C ASN A 49 -7.50 -5.51 2.66
N ALA A 50 -8.48 -5.20 1.81
CA ALA A 50 -8.43 -5.51 0.39
C ALA A 50 -7.27 -4.78 -0.30
N LEU A 51 -7.09 -3.50 -0.01
CA LEU A 51 -5.98 -2.67 -0.49
C LEU A 51 -4.64 -3.18 0.02
N ALA A 52 -4.51 -3.46 1.33
CA ALA A 52 -3.30 -4.00 1.92
C ALA A 52 -2.91 -5.35 1.29
N ALA A 53 -3.89 -6.23 1.08
CA ALA A 53 -3.67 -7.50 0.42
C ALA A 53 -3.32 -7.35 -1.06
N LEU A 54 -3.94 -6.42 -1.77
CA LEU A 54 -3.66 -6.15 -3.19
C LEU A 54 -2.27 -5.56 -3.39
N VAL A 55 -1.89 -4.60 -2.56
CA VAL A 55 -0.57 -3.96 -2.57
C VAL A 55 0.51 -4.98 -2.18
N THR A 56 0.27 -5.77 -1.13
CA THR A 56 1.16 -6.88 -0.74
C THR A 56 1.26 -7.91 -1.86
N THR A 57 0.15 -8.26 -2.52
CA THR A 57 0.17 -9.17 -3.67
C THR A 57 0.94 -8.56 -4.84
N GLN A 58 0.87 -7.25 -5.10
CA GLN A 58 1.71 -6.60 -6.11
C GLN A 58 3.19 -6.50 -5.73
N LEU A 59 3.50 -6.44 -4.42
CA LEU A 59 4.87 -6.45 -3.88
C LEU A 59 5.48 -7.84 -3.85
N VAL A 60 4.66 -8.88 -3.63
CA VAL A 60 5.08 -10.28 -3.48
C VAL A 60 4.93 -11.06 -4.79
N ALA A 61 4.00 -10.68 -5.66
CA ALA A 61 3.93 -11.25 -7.00
C ALA A 61 5.14 -10.75 -7.80
N PRO A 62 5.96 -11.64 -8.35
CA PRO A 62 7.00 -11.22 -9.28
C PRO A 62 6.31 -10.46 -10.42
N GLN A 63 6.84 -9.29 -10.75
CA GLN A 63 6.52 -8.60 -12.00
C GLN A 63 7.10 -9.38 -13.17
N ASN A 64 6.60 -10.60 -13.40
CA ASN A 64 6.92 -11.38 -14.57
C ASN A 64 5.69 -12.19 -15.00
N PRO A 65 4.97 -11.76 -16.04
CA PRO A 65 4.31 -12.72 -16.90
C PRO A 65 5.42 -13.45 -17.66
N GLU A 66 5.66 -14.73 -17.33
CA GLU A 66 6.19 -15.67 -18.33
C GLU A 66 5.03 -16.16 -19.22
#